data_AF-A0A561VQQ8-F1
#
_entry.id   AF-A0A561VQQ8-F1
#
_cell.length_a   1.000
_cell.length_b   1.000
_cell.length_c   1.000
_cell.angle_alpha   90.00
_cell.angle_beta   90.00
_cell.angle_gamma   90.00
#
_symmetry.space_group_name_H-M   'P 1'
#
loop_
_entity.id
_entity.type
_entity.pdbx_description
1 polymer ?
#
loop_
_entity_poly.entity_id
_entity_poly.type
_entity_poly.pdbx_seq_one_letter_code
_entity_poly.pdbx_strand_id
1 'polypeptide(L)'
;MVWQLTSDPETFASVAGDFLRSAPARHTLFLTLIDSLRTRGLHAYGPADPYFGWWTTPGGDVAGVLLQTPPYPVLFSGMPADAVPAAVAALADRPLTGVNMRTGDLDVLVGLLGRPGRPGMRTRLHRLDSLIPPDPAPPGAARPATVADRDLLIEWLGAFYDHLGEPRPHLADVVDEHLAHAGVTLWTDGGVPVSMVFRSRPQAGMVRILNVWTPPGHRRHGYAGAATAAATRAALDDGATEVVLYTDLANPTSNALYHRLGYRPVEDRAVMEFTPSALSVNVGAAEPSLGKDTATTGIRKRPVTEPVAVRAPGPKRTGLHSGIVGDHIGDTHHHGGDDQAVYAYAAEDYAWWSARLGRDLPPGIFGENLTTSGLDLVGAVIGERWEFGSGLALQVTFGRIPCVTFQNRMGEPRWVKRFAQANRTGAYLRVLVPGQLVPGDTITVTDRPGHGLTVAEGFDIYLHDVSRLPRLLEAPELPPSMLAEIRERLG
;
A
#
# COMPACT_ATOMS: atom_id res chain seq x y z
N MET A 1 -4.08 13.92 -22.18
CA MET A 1 -3.70 14.40 -20.84
C MET A 1 -3.38 13.17 -20.02
N VAL A 2 -2.20 13.11 -19.40
CA VAL A 2 -1.72 11.88 -18.76
C VAL A 2 -1.05 12.27 -17.45
N TRP A 3 -1.31 11.49 -16.40
CA TRP A 3 -0.55 11.60 -15.16
C TRP A 3 0.90 11.21 -15.40
N GLN A 4 1.82 12.02 -14.88
CA GLN A 4 3.22 11.66 -14.80
C GLN A 4 3.50 11.09 -13.41
N LEU A 5 4.28 10.01 -13.34
CA LEU A 5 4.65 9.36 -12.09
C LEU A 5 6.17 9.39 -11.90
N THR A 6 6.60 9.53 -10.65
CA THR A 6 8.02 9.48 -10.26
C THR A 6 8.17 8.84 -8.88
N SER A 7 9.32 8.24 -8.60
CA SER A 7 9.76 7.86 -7.25
C SER A 7 10.68 8.90 -6.61
N ASP A 8 11.08 9.93 -7.36
CA ASP A 8 11.95 11.00 -6.86
C ASP A 8 11.11 12.15 -6.24
N PRO A 9 11.20 12.38 -4.92
CA PRO A 9 10.49 13.47 -4.26
C PRO A 9 10.96 14.85 -4.72
N GLU A 10 12.21 15.01 -5.16
CA GLU A 10 12.73 16.32 -5.58
C GLU A 10 12.19 16.71 -6.95
N THR A 11 12.16 15.79 -7.91
CA THR A 11 11.43 15.98 -9.16
C THR A 11 9.98 16.38 -8.90
N PHE A 12 9.26 15.64 -8.04
CA PHE A 12 7.87 15.96 -7.71
C PHE A 12 7.73 17.35 -7.10
N ALA A 13 8.55 17.69 -6.11
CA ALA A 13 8.50 18.99 -5.44
C ALA A 13 8.84 20.15 -6.39
N SER A 14 9.73 19.94 -7.36
CA SER A 14 10.07 20.96 -8.37
C SER A 14 8.90 21.28 -9.30
N VAL A 15 8.09 20.27 -9.67
CA VAL A 15 6.99 20.43 -10.63
C VAL A 15 5.69 20.82 -9.94
N ALA A 16 5.35 20.15 -8.83
CA ALA A 16 4.09 20.34 -8.13
C ALA A 16 4.16 21.36 -6.98
N GLY A 17 5.36 21.86 -6.64
CA GLY A 17 5.58 22.70 -5.46
C GLY A 17 4.73 23.96 -5.44
N ASP A 18 4.60 24.66 -6.57
CA ASP A 18 3.78 25.87 -6.65
C ASP A 18 2.29 25.56 -6.50
N PHE A 19 1.81 24.47 -7.09
CA PHE A 19 0.45 23.99 -6.89
C PHE A 19 0.18 23.65 -5.42
N LEU A 20 1.10 22.92 -4.77
CA LEU A 20 0.97 22.57 -3.35
C LEU A 20 0.94 23.82 -2.47
N ARG A 21 1.82 24.80 -2.74
CA ARG A 21 1.90 26.08 -2.02
C ARG A 21 0.75 27.05 -2.31
N SER A 22 -0.01 26.86 -3.38
CA SER A 22 -1.16 27.71 -3.74
C SER A 22 -2.35 27.58 -2.78
N ALA A 23 -2.47 26.43 -2.09
CA ALA A 23 -3.51 26.17 -1.10
C ALA A 23 -2.97 25.31 0.06
N PRO A 24 -2.08 25.86 0.92
CA PRO A 24 -1.38 25.10 1.95
C PRO A 24 -2.30 24.33 2.90
N ALA A 25 -3.45 24.90 3.27
CA ALA A 25 -4.44 24.21 4.09
C ALA A 25 -4.95 22.92 3.41
N ARG A 26 -5.39 23.00 2.14
CA ARG A 26 -5.91 21.83 1.39
C ARG A 26 -4.81 20.81 1.10
N HIS A 27 -3.59 21.28 0.91
CA HIS A 27 -2.44 20.44 0.57
C HIS A 27 -1.61 20.03 1.79
N THR A 28 -2.15 20.20 3.00
CA THR A 28 -1.42 19.96 4.26
C THR A 28 -0.80 18.58 4.34
N LEU A 29 -1.51 17.52 3.92
CA LEU A 29 -0.97 16.15 3.96
C LEU A 29 0.24 16.01 3.03
N PHE A 30 0.13 16.47 1.78
CA PHE A 30 1.24 16.43 0.81
C PHE A 30 2.46 17.18 1.32
N LEU A 31 2.29 18.43 1.76
CA LEU A 31 3.38 19.26 2.26
C LEU A 31 4.11 18.59 3.43
N THR A 32 3.35 18.08 4.42
CA THR A 32 3.97 17.44 5.60
C THR A 32 4.57 16.07 5.29
N LEU A 33 4.03 15.31 4.33
CA LEU A 33 4.58 14.01 3.94
C LEU A 33 5.91 14.19 3.19
N ILE A 34 5.99 15.16 2.27
CA ILE A 34 7.24 15.47 1.55
C ILE A 34 8.32 15.93 2.52
N ASP A 35 7.98 16.81 3.46
CA ASP A 35 8.91 17.25 4.52
C ASP A 35 9.42 16.05 5.32
N SER A 36 8.52 15.20 5.80
CA SER A 36 8.89 14.00 6.54
C SER A 36 9.75 13.03 5.73
N LEU A 37 9.53 12.86 4.43
CA LEU A 37 10.35 11.98 3.59
C LEU A 37 11.76 12.55 3.39
N ARG A 38 11.89 13.89 3.35
CA ARG A 38 13.19 14.56 3.27
C ARG A 38 13.97 14.48 4.59
N THR A 39 13.29 14.59 5.73
CA THR A 39 13.94 14.60 7.04
C THR A 39 14.24 13.19 7.57
N ARG A 40 13.33 12.24 7.36
CA ARG A 40 13.42 10.86 7.87
C ARG A 40 13.85 9.83 6.82
N GLY A 41 13.99 10.25 5.57
CA GLY A 41 14.33 9.38 4.44
C GLY A 41 13.11 8.77 3.76
N LEU A 42 13.32 8.20 2.57
CA LEU A 42 12.25 7.67 1.71
C LEU A 42 11.44 6.54 2.38
N HIS A 43 12.07 5.78 3.28
CA HIS A 43 11.46 4.63 3.96
C HIS A 43 10.85 4.96 5.33
N ALA A 44 10.62 6.24 5.63
CA ALA A 44 10.11 6.71 6.92
C ALA A 44 8.71 6.18 7.30
N TYR A 45 7.99 5.58 6.35
CA TYR A 45 6.64 5.06 6.51
C TYR A 45 6.54 3.55 6.24
N GLY A 46 7.61 2.93 5.74
CA GLY A 46 7.63 1.54 5.35
C GLY A 46 8.82 1.21 4.45
N PRO A 47 9.10 -0.09 4.24
CA PRO A 47 10.25 -0.54 3.46
C PRO A 47 10.10 -0.32 1.96
N ALA A 48 8.88 -0.12 1.44
CA ALA A 48 8.65 0.11 0.03
C ALA A 48 8.77 1.60 -0.34
N ASP A 49 9.26 1.87 -1.54
CA ASP A 49 9.48 3.21 -2.04
C ASP A 49 8.17 4.01 -2.15
N PRO A 50 8.17 5.30 -1.76
CA PRO A 50 7.07 6.18 -2.07
C PRO A 50 7.03 6.46 -3.57
N TYR A 51 5.88 6.86 -4.07
CA TYR A 51 5.78 7.44 -5.39
C TYR A 51 4.83 8.62 -5.40
N PHE A 52 5.03 9.45 -6.42
CA PHE A 52 4.38 10.72 -6.58
C PHE A 52 3.85 10.82 -8.00
N GLY A 53 2.84 11.66 -8.19
CA GLY A 53 2.35 11.94 -9.50
C GLY A 53 1.66 13.28 -9.60
N TRP A 54 1.64 13.82 -10.81
CA TRP A 54 0.94 15.06 -11.10
C TRP A 54 0.22 14.97 -12.44
N TRP A 55 -0.85 15.73 -12.53
CA TRP A 55 -1.64 15.89 -13.73
C TRP A 55 -1.59 17.36 -14.16
N THR A 56 -1.30 17.57 -15.44
CA THR A 56 -1.25 18.91 -16.05
C THR A 56 -2.45 19.17 -16.94
N THR A 57 -2.97 20.39 -16.87
CA THR A 57 -3.95 20.91 -17.82
C THR A 57 -3.33 21.03 -19.21
N PRO A 58 -4.13 21.21 -20.28
CA PRO A 58 -3.61 21.55 -21.61
C PRO A 58 -2.73 22.81 -21.64
N GLY A 59 -2.92 23.73 -20.68
CA GLY A 59 -2.10 24.94 -20.52
C GLY A 59 -0.73 24.69 -19.87
N GLY A 60 -0.47 23.47 -19.38
CA GLY A 60 0.77 23.10 -18.72
C GLY A 60 0.75 23.23 -17.20
N ASP A 61 -0.32 23.80 -16.62
CA ASP A 61 -0.45 23.99 -15.18
C ASP A 61 -0.77 22.68 -14.46
N VAL A 62 -0.12 22.44 -13.32
CA VAL A 62 -0.49 21.32 -12.43
C VAL A 62 -1.86 21.61 -11.82
N ALA A 63 -2.81 20.67 -11.97
CA ALA A 63 -4.16 20.80 -11.43
C ALA A 63 -4.60 19.60 -10.57
N GLY A 64 -3.75 18.59 -10.43
CA GLY A 64 -3.97 17.46 -9.54
C GLY A 64 -2.66 16.78 -9.21
N VAL A 65 -2.56 16.28 -7.99
CA VAL A 65 -1.41 15.49 -7.54
C VAL A 65 -1.85 14.24 -6.78
N LEU A 66 -0.98 13.24 -6.80
CA LEU A 66 -1.09 12.04 -6.01
C LEU A 66 0.23 11.72 -5.33
N LEU A 67 0.16 11.01 -4.21
CA LEU A 67 1.33 10.55 -3.45
C LEU A 67 0.94 9.25 -2.72
N GLN A 68 1.81 8.25 -2.75
CA GLN A 68 1.70 7.09 -1.88
C GLN A 68 2.97 6.94 -1.05
N THR A 69 2.81 6.73 0.24
CA THR A 69 3.84 6.28 1.18
C THR A 69 3.41 4.90 1.67
N PRO A 70 3.81 3.80 1.02
CA PRO A 70 3.39 2.46 1.43
C PRO A 70 3.69 2.20 2.92
N PRO A 71 2.80 1.51 3.65
CA PRO A 71 1.61 0.80 3.17
C PRO A 71 0.35 1.66 3.07
N TYR A 72 0.44 2.98 3.29
CA TYR A 72 -0.74 3.84 3.35
C TYR A 72 -1.45 3.97 1.97
N PRO A 73 -2.78 4.20 1.97
CA PRO A 73 -3.56 4.45 0.76
C PRO A 73 -2.99 5.58 -0.12
N VAL A 74 -3.21 5.51 -1.43
CA VAL A 74 -2.83 6.58 -2.37
C VAL A 74 -3.60 7.85 -2.03
N LEU A 75 -2.86 8.89 -1.68
CA LEU A 75 -3.39 10.20 -1.37
C LEU A 75 -3.61 10.99 -2.66
N PHE A 76 -4.82 11.49 -2.86
CA PHE A 76 -5.13 12.40 -3.97
C PHE A 76 -5.49 13.80 -3.46
N SER A 77 -5.01 14.82 -4.17
CA SER A 77 -5.49 16.19 -4.00
C SER A 77 -6.89 16.33 -4.57
N GLY A 78 -7.47 17.53 -4.41
CA GLY A 78 -8.53 17.91 -5.32
C GLY A 78 -8.02 17.98 -6.76
N MET A 79 -8.85 17.54 -7.71
CA MET A 79 -8.52 17.51 -9.13
C MET A 79 -9.77 17.76 -10.00
N PRO A 80 -9.58 18.14 -11.28
CA PRO A 80 -10.65 18.14 -12.29
C PRO A 80 -11.27 16.76 -12.53
N ALA A 81 -12.53 16.71 -12.95
CA ALA A 81 -13.27 15.45 -13.12
C ALA A 81 -12.65 14.52 -14.18
N ASP A 82 -12.05 15.07 -15.23
CA ASP A 82 -11.36 14.34 -16.29
C ASP A 82 -10.00 13.77 -15.84
N ALA A 83 -9.43 14.27 -14.73
CA ALA A 83 -8.22 13.71 -14.15
C ALA A 83 -8.45 12.36 -13.45
N VAL A 84 -9.69 12.06 -13.00
CA VAL A 84 -10.01 10.84 -12.25
C VAL A 84 -9.89 9.57 -13.11
N PRO A 85 -10.51 9.47 -14.30
CA PRO A 85 -10.28 8.32 -15.19
C PRO A 85 -8.82 8.16 -15.62
N ALA A 86 -8.13 9.28 -15.86
CA ALA A 86 -6.71 9.27 -16.21
C ALA A 86 -5.85 8.74 -15.05
N ALA A 87 -6.24 8.97 -13.79
CA ALA A 87 -5.53 8.45 -12.61
C ALA A 87 -5.64 6.92 -12.53
N VAL A 88 -6.84 6.37 -12.81
CA VAL A 88 -7.06 4.92 -12.86
C VAL A 88 -6.15 4.28 -13.91
N ALA A 89 -6.07 4.86 -15.11
CA ALA A 89 -5.19 4.36 -16.16
C ALA A 89 -3.70 4.44 -15.78
N ALA A 90 -3.29 5.52 -15.10
CA ALA A 90 -1.91 5.72 -14.70
C ALA A 90 -1.44 4.77 -13.58
N LEU A 91 -2.37 4.30 -12.74
CA LEU A 91 -2.09 3.36 -11.64
C LEU A 91 -2.37 1.90 -12.02
N ALA A 92 -2.75 1.62 -13.26
CA ALA A 92 -3.20 0.30 -13.69
C ALA A 92 -2.12 -0.79 -13.58
N ASP A 93 -0.83 -0.42 -13.58
CA ASP A 93 0.31 -1.35 -13.49
C ASP A 93 0.86 -1.54 -12.07
N ARG A 94 0.10 -1.07 -11.06
CA ARG A 94 0.51 -1.07 -9.64
C ARG A 94 -0.60 -1.62 -8.75
N PRO A 95 -0.25 -2.41 -7.72
CA PRO A 95 -1.22 -2.86 -6.73
C PRO A 95 -1.80 -1.66 -5.98
N LEU A 96 -3.06 -1.35 -6.25
CA LEU A 96 -3.80 -0.36 -5.49
C LEU A 96 -4.42 -1.07 -4.30
N THR A 97 -4.04 -0.73 -3.07
CA THR A 97 -4.60 -1.31 -1.84
C THR A 97 -5.59 -0.37 -1.14
N GLY A 98 -5.57 0.92 -1.49
CA GLY A 98 -6.52 1.89 -1.00
C GLY A 98 -6.30 3.26 -1.61
N VAL A 99 -7.30 4.13 -1.48
CA VAL A 99 -7.22 5.55 -1.82
C VAL A 99 -7.69 6.41 -0.66
N ASN A 100 -7.13 7.62 -0.56
CA ASN A 100 -7.58 8.69 0.33
C ASN A 100 -7.77 9.97 -0.48
N MET A 101 -9.03 10.35 -0.69
CA MET A 101 -9.40 11.44 -1.59
C MET A 101 -10.63 12.21 -1.09
N ARG A 102 -10.99 13.31 -1.76
CA ARG A 102 -12.24 14.03 -1.45
C ARG A 102 -13.44 13.12 -1.68
N THR A 103 -14.46 13.22 -0.83
CA THR A 103 -15.62 12.32 -0.87
C THR A 103 -16.31 12.32 -2.25
N GLY A 104 -16.44 13.48 -2.90
CA GLY A 104 -17.10 13.57 -4.23
C GLY A 104 -16.32 12.92 -5.38
N ASP A 105 -14.99 12.82 -5.26
CA ASP A 105 -14.14 12.20 -6.28
C ASP A 105 -14.04 10.67 -6.07
N LEU A 106 -14.31 10.20 -4.85
CA LEU A 106 -14.19 8.79 -4.46
C LEU A 106 -15.20 7.89 -5.18
N ASP A 107 -16.45 8.31 -5.25
CA ASP A 107 -17.52 7.51 -5.87
C ASP A 107 -17.25 7.27 -7.36
N VAL A 108 -16.70 8.29 -8.05
CA VAL A 108 -16.30 8.19 -9.46
C VAL A 108 -15.15 7.20 -9.63
N LEU A 109 -14.11 7.31 -8.81
CA LEU A 109 -12.95 6.41 -8.89
C LEU A 109 -13.34 4.96 -8.58
N VAL A 110 -14.16 4.72 -7.55
CA VAL A 110 -14.63 3.37 -7.18
C VAL A 110 -15.47 2.76 -8.31
N GLY A 111 -16.36 3.55 -8.93
CA GLY A 111 -17.15 3.11 -10.07
C GLY A 111 -16.29 2.71 -11.27
N LEU A 112 -15.19 3.42 -11.53
CA LEU A 112 -14.26 3.13 -12.62
C LEU A 112 -13.39 1.90 -12.35
N LEU A 113 -12.98 1.67 -11.10
CA LEU A 113 -12.20 0.48 -10.74
C LEU A 113 -13.02 -0.81 -10.79
N GLY A 114 -14.34 -0.73 -10.57
CA GLY A 114 -15.25 -1.87 -10.70
C GLY A 114 -14.97 -3.03 -9.72
N ARG A 115 -14.22 -2.77 -8.64
CA ARG A 115 -13.84 -3.78 -7.64
C ARG A 115 -14.36 -3.42 -6.25
N PRO A 116 -14.69 -4.41 -5.41
CA PRO A 116 -15.21 -4.15 -4.07
C PRO A 116 -14.16 -3.43 -3.22
N GLY A 117 -14.63 -2.52 -2.38
CA GLY A 117 -13.81 -1.83 -1.40
C GLY A 117 -14.54 -1.70 -0.06
N ARG A 118 -13.78 -1.63 1.02
CA ARG A 118 -14.29 -1.36 2.37
C ARG A 118 -14.09 0.13 2.69
N PRO A 119 -15.14 0.84 3.10
CA PRO A 119 -14.99 2.21 3.61
C PRO A 119 -14.05 2.24 4.82
N GLY A 120 -13.05 3.11 4.78
CA GLY A 120 -12.18 3.43 5.90
C GLY A 120 -12.62 4.71 6.63
N MET A 121 -11.68 5.33 7.34
CA MET A 121 -11.94 6.55 8.09
C MET A 121 -12.42 7.69 7.18
N ARG A 122 -13.42 8.44 7.66
CA ARG A 122 -13.88 9.68 7.01
C ARG A 122 -13.48 10.86 7.87
N THR A 123 -12.75 11.79 7.28
CA THR A 123 -12.20 12.94 7.99
C THR A 123 -12.68 14.25 7.40
N ARG A 124 -12.72 15.27 8.23
CA ARG A 124 -12.95 16.65 7.83
C ARG A 124 -11.72 17.48 8.12
N LEU A 125 -11.22 18.17 7.11
CA LEU A 125 -10.23 19.22 7.26
C LEU A 125 -10.95 20.48 7.76
N HIS A 126 -10.42 21.08 8.82
CA HIS A 126 -10.83 22.39 9.29
C HIS A 126 -9.66 23.37 9.23
N ARG A 127 -9.97 24.63 8.98
CA ARG A 127 -9.04 25.76 9.06
C ARG A 127 -9.51 26.74 10.11
N LEU A 128 -8.58 27.29 10.88
CA LEU A 128 -8.84 28.37 11.81
C LEU A 128 -9.31 29.61 11.06
N ASP A 129 -10.42 30.20 11.49
CA ASP A 129 -10.88 31.52 11.03
C ASP A 129 -10.39 32.60 11.99
N SER A 130 -10.82 32.51 13.25
CA SER A 130 -10.34 33.37 14.34
C SER A 130 -10.30 32.55 15.62
N LEU A 131 -9.17 32.57 16.34
CA LEU A 131 -9.03 31.77 17.56
C LEU A 131 -9.91 32.32 18.69
N ILE A 132 -10.78 31.45 19.20
CA ILE A 132 -11.65 31.72 20.35
C ILE A 132 -11.22 30.79 21.50
N PRO A 133 -10.39 31.25 22.45
CA PRO A 133 -10.03 30.44 23.62
C PRO A 133 -11.25 30.09 24.49
N PRO A 134 -11.24 28.96 25.22
CA PRO A 134 -12.29 28.65 26.19
C PRO A 134 -12.46 29.75 27.24
N ASP A 135 -13.70 30.12 27.53
CA ASP A 135 -14.08 31.09 28.57
C ASP A 135 -15.26 30.55 29.42
N PRO A 136 -15.10 30.36 30.75
CA PRO A 136 -13.85 30.49 31.48
C PRO A 136 -12.82 29.45 31.05
N ALA A 137 -11.54 29.81 31.14
CA ALA A 137 -10.46 28.86 30.93
C ALA A 137 -10.51 27.77 32.02
N PRO A 138 -10.25 26.49 31.67
CA PRO A 138 -10.16 25.44 32.69
C PRO A 138 -8.92 25.66 33.57
N PRO A 139 -8.86 25.04 34.77
CA PRO A 139 -7.68 25.11 35.62
C PRO A 139 -6.40 24.66 34.91
N GLY A 140 -5.29 25.27 35.29
CA GLY A 140 -3.97 24.93 34.76
C GLY A 140 -3.43 25.94 33.75
N ALA A 141 -2.33 25.54 33.09
CA ALA A 141 -1.63 26.34 32.11
C ALA A 141 -0.95 25.48 31.05
N ALA A 142 -0.75 26.05 29.87
CA ALA A 142 0.03 25.45 28.80
C ALA A 142 1.54 25.66 29.04
N ARG A 143 2.34 24.65 28.70
CA ARG A 143 3.79 24.77 28.54
C ARG A 143 4.29 23.96 27.35
N PRO A 144 5.42 24.34 26.73
CA PRO A 144 6.12 23.46 25.80
C PRO A 144 6.54 22.16 26.50
N ALA A 145 6.46 21.04 25.79
CA ALA A 145 7.08 19.80 26.24
C ALA A 145 8.60 19.86 26.05
N THR A 146 9.33 19.10 26.86
CA THR A 146 10.79 19.00 26.84
C THR A 146 11.23 17.55 26.70
N VAL A 147 12.53 17.30 26.56
CA VAL A 147 13.10 15.94 26.52
C VAL A 147 12.76 15.15 27.80
N ALA A 148 12.55 15.82 28.93
CA ALA A 148 12.12 15.16 30.17
C ALA A 148 10.70 14.56 30.09
N ASP A 149 9.88 15.01 29.14
CA ASP A 149 8.51 14.52 28.92
C ASP A 149 8.47 13.35 27.92
N ARG A 150 9.61 12.93 27.36
CA ARG A 150 9.67 11.97 26.24
C ARG A 150 8.91 10.68 26.50
N ASP A 151 9.16 10.03 27.64
CA ASP A 151 8.55 8.73 27.95
C ASP A 151 7.03 8.84 28.14
N LEU A 152 6.57 9.93 28.78
CA LEU A 152 5.15 10.25 28.92
C LEU A 152 4.49 10.46 27.56
N LEU A 153 5.15 11.18 26.65
CA LEU A 153 4.64 11.44 25.31
C LEU A 153 4.54 10.16 24.48
N ILE A 154 5.52 9.25 24.60
CA ILE A 154 5.46 7.93 23.95
C ILE A 154 4.27 7.13 24.48
N GLU A 155 4.07 7.09 25.80
CA GLU A 155 2.93 6.41 26.43
C GLU A 155 1.60 6.98 25.93
N TRP A 156 1.44 8.30 25.99
CA TRP A 156 0.20 8.96 25.61
C TRP A 156 -0.08 8.90 24.11
N LEU A 157 0.95 8.96 23.26
CA LEU A 157 0.80 8.77 21.83
C LEU A 157 0.40 7.32 21.52
N GLY A 158 0.98 6.34 22.21
CA GLY A 158 0.54 4.94 22.12
C GLY A 158 -0.92 4.77 22.50
N ALA A 159 -1.35 5.34 23.63
CA ALA A 159 -2.74 5.30 24.08
C ALA A 159 -3.71 6.00 23.11
N PHE A 160 -3.26 7.07 22.43
CA PHE A 160 -4.02 7.74 21.38
C PHE A 160 -4.27 6.80 20.19
N TYR A 161 -3.23 6.14 19.67
CA TYR A 161 -3.37 5.21 18.54
C TYR A 161 -4.21 3.98 18.90
N ASP A 162 -4.04 3.42 20.10
CA ASP A 162 -4.89 2.32 20.59
C ASP A 162 -6.35 2.71 20.64
N HIS A 163 -6.64 3.94 21.09
CA HIS A 163 -8.01 4.44 21.16
C HIS A 163 -8.64 4.61 19.77
N LEU A 164 -7.85 4.92 18.75
CA LEU A 164 -8.30 4.97 17.37
C LEU A 164 -8.43 3.58 16.72
N GLY A 165 -7.82 2.54 17.30
CA GLY A 165 -7.73 1.23 16.66
C GLY A 165 -6.82 1.23 15.43
N GLU A 166 -5.90 2.19 15.35
CA GLU A 166 -5.00 2.39 14.21
C GLU A 166 -3.61 1.81 14.50
N PRO A 167 -2.87 1.31 13.49
CA PRO A 167 -1.51 0.86 13.67
C PRO A 167 -0.62 1.97 14.25
N ARG A 168 0.18 1.62 15.26
CA ARG A 168 1.13 2.56 15.86
C ARG A 168 2.32 2.79 14.91
N PRO A 169 2.73 4.04 14.67
CA PRO A 169 4.02 4.31 14.03
C PRO A 169 5.16 3.99 15.01
N HIS A 170 6.41 4.18 14.58
CA HIS A 170 7.54 4.18 15.51
C HIS A 170 7.44 5.39 16.45
N LEU A 171 6.77 5.20 17.60
CA LEU A 171 6.33 6.28 18.49
C LEU A 171 7.49 7.16 18.97
N ALA A 172 8.64 6.55 19.25
CA ALA A 172 9.86 7.23 19.66
C ALA A 172 10.30 8.27 18.62
N ASP A 173 10.34 7.90 17.33
CA ASP A 173 10.77 8.81 16.26
C ASP A 173 9.82 9.98 16.13
N VAL A 174 8.51 9.72 16.21
CA VAL A 174 7.50 10.77 16.14
C VAL A 174 7.65 11.76 17.30
N VAL A 175 7.85 11.27 18.52
CA VAL A 175 8.04 12.12 19.71
C VAL A 175 9.34 12.92 19.60
N ASP A 176 10.45 12.27 19.26
CA ASP A 176 11.76 12.91 19.18
C ASP A 176 11.80 13.99 18.09
N GLU A 177 11.18 13.75 16.94
CA GLU A 177 11.05 14.73 15.87
C GLU A 177 10.31 15.98 16.35
N HIS A 178 9.18 15.81 17.03
CA HIS A 178 8.38 16.95 17.49
C HIS A 178 9.05 17.70 18.64
N LEU A 179 9.74 17.00 19.54
CA LEU A 179 10.53 17.65 20.59
C LEU A 179 11.67 18.50 20.00
N ALA A 180 12.31 18.04 18.92
CA ALA A 180 13.40 18.75 18.26
C ALA A 180 13.02 20.13 17.68
N HIS A 181 11.72 20.44 17.55
CA HIS A 181 11.26 21.75 17.09
C HIS A 181 10.19 22.38 17.99
N ALA A 182 10.14 21.99 19.28
CA ALA A 182 9.12 22.45 20.23
C ALA A 182 7.68 22.31 19.67
N GLY A 183 7.43 21.17 19.03
CA GLY A 183 6.20 20.79 18.34
C GLY A 183 5.12 20.19 19.25
N VAL A 184 5.33 20.16 20.56
CA VAL A 184 4.38 19.57 21.52
C VAL A 184 4.05 20.56 22.62
N THR A 185 2.76 20.75 22.87
CA THR A 185 2.22 21.52 23.98
C THR A 185 1.57 20.59 24.99
N LEU A 186 1.94 20.74 26.26
CA LEU A 186 1.28 20.08 27.39
C LEU A 186 0.42 21.08 28.14
N TRP A 187 -0.83 20.70 28.44
CA TRP A 187 -1.64 21.38 29.45
C TRP A 187 -1.38 20.74 30.80
N THR A 188 -1.05 21.55 31.79
CA THR A 188 -0.72 21.10 33.15
C THR A 188 -1.68 21.69 34.16
N ASP A 189 -2.17 20.87 35.08
CA ASP A 189 -2.99 21.31 36.22
C ASP A 189 -2.29 20.88 37.51
N GLY A 190 -2.05 21.82 38.43
CA GLY A 190 -1.22 21.58 39.61
C GLY A 190 0.21 21.10 39.31
N GLY A 191 0.75 21.44 38.14
CA GLY A 191 2.08 20.98 37.67
C GLY A 191 2.08 19.58 37.04
N VAL A 192 0.95 18.88 37.04
CA VAL A 192 0.79 17.55 36.44
C VAL A 192 0.29 17.68 35.00
N PRO A 193 0.93 17.07 33.99
CA PRO A 193 0.39 17.01 32.64
C PRO A 193 -0.97 16.30 32.61
N VAL A 194 -1.97 16.93 32.01
CA VAL A 194 -3.34 16.39 31.89
C VAL A 194 -3.87 16.34 30.45
N SER A 195 -3.19 16.99 29.50
CA SER A 195 -3.51 16.89 28.06
C SER A 195 -2.29 17.21 27.21
N MET A 196 -2.18 16.61 26.03
CA MET A 196 -1.15 16.92 25.04
C MET A 196 -1.74 17.33 23.69
N VAL A 197 -0.99 18.12 22.93
CA VAL A 197 -1.27 18.51 21.55
C VAL A 197 0.04 18.56 20.78
N PHE A 198 0.07 17.93 19.60
CA PHE A 198 1.20 18.00 18.67
C PHE A 198 0.88 19.06 17.59
N ARG A 199 1.93 19.65 17.02
CA ARG A 199 1.84 20.50 15.83
C ARG A 199 2.96 20.16 14.84
N SER A 200 2.66 20.26 13.55
CA SER A 200 3.67 20.07 12.50
C SER A 200 4.66 21.24 12.47
N ARG A 201 5.79 21.07 11.78
CA ARG A 201 6.59 22.21 11.32
C ARG A 201 5.76 23.11 10.39
N PRO A 202 6.03 24.43 10.33
CA PRO A 202 5.43 25.31 9.35
C PRO A 202 5.79 24.88 7.92
N GLN A 203 4.78 24.72 7.06
CA GLN A 203 4.95 24.40 5.65
C GLN A 203 4.14 25.39 4.82
N ALA A 204 4.83 26.22 4.03
CA ALA A 204 4.21 27.30 3.26
C ALA A 204 3.30 28.22 4.11
N GLY A 205 3.76 28.55 5.34
CA GLY A 205 3.00 29.34 6.31
C GLY A 205 1.92 28.57 7.07
N MET A 206 1.60 27.33 6.69
CA MET A 206 0.59 26.50 7.34
C MET A 206 1.19 25.59 8.43
N VAL A 207 0.51 25.51 9.58
CA VAL A 207 0.78 24.54 10.66
C VAL A 207 -0.44 23.65 10.87
N ARG A 208 -0.23 22.34 11.02
CA ARG A 208 -1.30 21.40 11.37
C ARG A 208 -1.26 21.09 12.86
N ILE A 209 -2.42 21.09 13.52
CA ILE A 209 -2.61 20.51 14.86
C ILE A 209 -2.94 19.03 14.72
N LEU A 210 -2.29 18.19 15.53
CA LEU A 210 -2.41 16.73 15.51
C LEU A 210 -2.36 16.14 16.93
N ASN A 211 -2.75 14.86 17.05
CA ASN A 211 -2.58 14.02 18.24
C ASN A 211 -3.05 14.67 19.55
N VAL A 212 -4.23 15.27 19.54
CA VAL A 212 -4.85 15.85 20.74
C VAL A 212 -5.32 14.71 21.64
N TRP A 213 -4.73 14.59 22.82
CA TRP A 213 -5.06 13.52 23.76
C TRP A 213 -5.22 14.04 25.19
N THR A 214 -6.31 13.62 25.82
CA THR A 214 -6.57 13.79 27.24
C THR A 214 -6.83 12.39 27.82
N PRO A 215 -5.98 11.89 28.74
CA PRO A 215 -6.17 10.58 29.36
C PRO A 215 -7.57 10.45 29.98
N PRO A 216 -8.17 9.24 29.99
CA PRO A 216 -9.55 9.04 30.44
C PRO A 216 -9.90 9.68 31.78
N GLY A 217 -9.00 9.61 32.78
CA GLY A 217 -9.19 10.20 34.11
C GLY A 217 -9.25 11.73 34.14
N HIS A 218 -8.74 12.41 33.11
CA HIS A 218 -8.71 13.88 33.01
C HIS A 218 -9.76 14.44 32.01
N ARG A 219 -10.56 13.59 31.37
CA ARG A 219 -11.59 14.04 30.41
C ARG A 219 -12.71 14.82 31.10
N ARG A 220 -13.45 15.62 30.30
CA ARG A 220 -14.58 16.47 30.71
C ARG A 220 -14.24 17.69 31.58
N HIS A 221 -12.97 18.07 31.66
CA HIS A 221 -12.52 19.30 32.34
C HIS A 221 -12.20 20.46 31.36
N GLY A 222 -12.41 20.27 30.06
CA GLY A 222 -12.09 21.29 29.04
C GLY A 222 -10.61 21.34 28.63
N TYR A 223 -9.74 20.53 29.22
CA TYR A 223 -8.28 20.55 28.97
C TYR A 223 -7.90 20.37 27.50
N ALA A 224 -8.53 19.46 26.75
CA ALA A 224 -8.27 19.31 25.32
C ALA A 224 -8.46 20.63 24.55
N GLY A 225 -9.54 21.36 24.86
CA GLY A 225 -9.82 22.65 24.23
C GLY A 225 -8.81 23.72 24.57
N ALA A 226 -8.41 23.81 25.84
CA ALA A 226 -7.41 24.76 26.29
C ALA A 226 -6.01 24.45 25.74
N ALA A 227 -5.63 23.17 25.73
CA ALA A 227 -4.39 22.70 25.14
C ALA A 227 -4.33 23.00 23.63
N THR A 228 -5.41 22.72 22.89
CA THR A 228 -5.49 23.06 21.46
C THR A 228 -5.42 24.56 21.26
N ALA A 229 -6.19 25.36 22.00
CA ALA A 229 -6.14 26.82 21.86
C ALA A 229 -4.73 27.38 22.13
N ALA A 230 -4.02 26.85 23.12
CA ALA A 230 -2.65 27.25 23.42
C ALA A 230 -1.66 26.83 22.31
N ALA A 231 -1.76 25.61 21.79
CA ALA A 231 -0.91 25.14 20.69
C ALA A 231 -1.17 25.95 19.40
N THR A 232 -2.42 26.28 19.12
CA THR A 232 -2.83 27.16 18.01
C THR A 232 -2.28 28.57 18.19
N ARG A 233 -2.38 29.15 19.40
CA ARG A 233 -1.80 30.46 19.70
C ARG A 233 -0.29 30.45 19.48
N ALA A 234 0.41 29.46 20.02
CA ALA A 234 1.85 29.32 19.83
C ALA A 234 2.24 29.21 18.34
N ALA A 235 1.46 28.50 17.52
CA ALA A 235 1.69 28.45 16.08
C ALA A 235 1.54 29.82 15.40
N LEU A 236 0.53 30.60 15.78
CA LEU A 236 0.32 31.96 15.26
C LEU A 236 1.44 32.91 15.70
N ASP A 237 1.86 32.82 16.96
CA ASP A 237 2.93 33.65 17.53
C ASP A 237 4.28 33.34 16.85
N ASP A 238 4.49 32.07 16.43
CA ASP A 238 5.63 31.63 15.62
C ASP A 238 5.51 31.99 14.12
N GLY A 239 4.48 32.73 13.73
CA GLY A 239 4.30 33.28 12.38
C GLY A 239 3.50 32.41 11.40
N ALA A 240 2.76 31.39 11.89
CA ALA A 240 1.85 30.65 11.02
C ALA A 240 0.74 31.56 10.47
N THR A 241 0.53 31.52 9.16
CA THR A 241 -0.55 32.24 8.46
C THR A 241 -1.83 31.42 8.36
N GLU A 242 -1.72 30.09 8.42
CA GLU A 242 -2.86 29.18 8.45
C GLU A 242 -2.64 28.10 9.52
N VAL A 243 -3.68 27.81 10.32
CA VAL A 243 -3.67 26.66 11.24
C VAL A 243 -4.81 25.73 10.88
N VAL A 244 -4.50 24.45 10.68
CA VAL A 244 -5.48 23.44 10.25
C VAL A 244 -5.49 22.23 11.18
N LEU A 245 -6.56 21.45 11.14
CA LEU A 245 -6.65 20.16 11.82
C LEU A 245 -7.62 19.22 11.09
N TYR A 246 -7.49 17.91 11.36
CA TYR A 246 -8.45 16.91 10.93
C TYR A 246 -9.30 16.43 12.10
N THR A 247 -10.57 16.15 11.82
CA THR A 247 -11.46 15.39 12.72
C THR A 247 -12.02 14.19 12.00
N ASP A 248 -12.15 13.07 12.70
CA ASP A 248 -13.08 12.02 12.31
C ASP A 248 -14.52 12.58 12.27
N LEU A 249 -15.22 12.37 11.16
CA LEU A 249 -16.63 12.75 11.00
C LEU A 249 -17.55 12.04 11.99
N ALA A 250 -17.18 10.84 12.45
CA ALA A 250 -17.95 10.08 13.44
C ALA A 250 -17.76 10.58 14.89
N ASN A 251 -16.86 11.54 15.13
CA ASN A 251 -16.57 12.05 16.48
C ASN A 251 -17.24 13.42 16.76
N PRO A 252 -18.49 13.46 17.26
CA PRO A 252 -19.21 14.73 17.48
C PRO A 252 -18.53 15.63 18.53
N THR A 253 -17.82 15.05 19.49
CA THR A 253 -17.14 15.80 20.57
C THR A 253 -16.04 16.68 20.00
N SER A 254 -15.14 16.10 19.21
CA SER A 254 -14.05 16.84 18.57
C SER A 254 -14.58 17.87 17.56
N ASN A 255 -15.58 17.50 16.76
CA ASN A 255 -16.21 18.43 15.81
C ASN A 255 -16.81 19.66 16.50
N ALA A 256 -17.56 19.46 17.60
CA ALA A 256 -18.14 20.56 18.37
C ALA A 256 -17.06 21.39 19.11
N LEU A 257 -15.99 20.73 19.59
CA LEU A 257 -14.88 21.41 20.24
C LEU A 257 -14.19 22.40 19.29
N TYR A 258 -13.71 21.92 18.14
CA TYR A 258 -12.91 22.77 17.25
C TYR A 258 -13.75 23.88 16.62
N HIS A 259 -15.04 23.63 16.33
CA HIS A 259 -15.95 24.70 15.90
C HIS A 259 -16.04 25.84 16.93
N ARG A 260 -16.13 25.51 18.23
CA ARG A 260 -16.15 26.51 19.31
C ARG A 260 -14.82 27.26 19.45
N LEU A 261 -13.69 26.62 19.13
CA LEU A 261 -12.38 27.27 19.09
C LEU A 261 -12.18 28.19 17.87
N GLY A 262 -13.15 28.25 16.96
CA GLY A 262 -13.12 29.11 15.77
C GLY A 262 -12.58 28.42 14.51
N TYR A 263 -12.47 27.09 14.51
CA TYR A 263 -12.20 26.33 13.29
C TYR A 263 -13.46 26.21 12.43
N ARG A 264 -13.26 26.19 11.11
CA ARG A 264 -14.32 26.09 10.09
C ARG A 264 -14.00 24.99 9.08
N PRO A 265 -15.01 24.27 8.57
CA PRO A 265 -14.82 23.19 7.62
C PRO A 265 -14.23 23.67 6.29
N VAL A 266 -13.34 22.87 5.70
CA VAL A 266 -12.70 23.14 4.39
C VAL A 266 -13.06 22.07 3.36
N GLU A 267 -12.96 20.79 3.73
CA GLU A 267 -13.33 19.66 2.87
C GLU A 267 -13.44 18.35 3.67
N ASP A 268 -14.23 17.42 3.12
CA ASP A 268 -14.39 16.06 3.63
C ASP A 268 -13.65 15.06 2.75
N ARG A 269 -12.84 14.21 3.39
CA ARG A 269 -12.04 13.17 2.74
C ARG A 269 -12.44 11.80 3.27
N ALA A 270 -12.38 10.81 2.40
CA ALA A 270 -12.70 9.44 2.73
C ALA A 270 -11.59 8.50 2.26
N VAL A 271 -11.33 7.49 3.08
CA VAL A 271 -10.50 6.36 2.72
C VAL A 271 -11.37 5.25 2.16
N MET A 272 -10.93 4.62 1.09
CA MET A 272 -11.47 3.34 0.61
C MET A 272 -10.33 2.36 0.53
N GLU A 273 -10.45 1.23 1.22
CA GLU A 273 -9.51 0.12 1.17
C GLU A 273 -10.02 -0.91 0.17
N PHE A 274 -9.13 -1.46 -0.64
CA PHE A 274 -9.47 -2.49 -1.60
C PHE A 274 -8.81 -3.79 -1.20
N THR A 275 -9.63 -4.83 -1.10
CA THR A 275 -9.14 -6.17 -0.77
C THR A 275 -8.60 -6.81 -2.05
N PRO A 276 -7.42 -7.43 -2.01
CA PRO A 276 -6.93 -8.20 -3.14
C PRO A 276 -7.91 -9.34 -3.48
N SER A 277 -7.99 -9.72 -4.75
CA SER A 277 -8.95 -10.73 -5.19
C SER A 277 -8.44 -11.63 -6.31
N ALA A 278 -9.04 -12.81 -6.42
CA ALA A 278 -8.88 -13.76 -7.50
C ALA A 278 -9.77 -13.35 -8.69
N LEU A 279 -9.31 -12.44 -9.54
CA LEU A 279 -10.12 -11.93 -10.66
C LEU A 279 -10.54 -13.01 -11.67
N SER A 280 -9.66 -13.96 -11.95
CA SER A 280 -9.94 -15.07 -12.87
C SER A 280 -9.29 -16.35 -12.38
N VAL A 281 -10.01 -17.46 -12.56
CA VAL A 281 -9.46 -18.81 -12.44
C VAL A 281 -9.38 -19.39 -13.84
N ASN A 282 -8.19 -19.84 -14.24
CA ASN A 282 -7.93 -20.30 -15.60
C ASN A 282 -7.49 -21.77 -15.60
N VAL A 283 -8.11 -22.57 -16.47
CA VAL A 283 -7.83 -24.01 -16.61
C VAL A 283 -7.40 -24.30 -18.05
N GLY A 284 -6.34 -25.07 -18.21
CA GLY A 284 -5.80 -25.48 -19.51
C GLY A 284 -6.16 -26.93 -19.83
N ALA A 285 -6.78 -27.15 -20.98
CA ALA A 285 -6.95 -28.49 -21.54
C ALA A 285 -5.67 -28.92 -22.29
N ALA A 286 -5.48 -30.24 -22.46
CA ALA A 286 -4.40 -30.77 -23.28
C ALA A 286 -4.59 -30.37 -24.76
N GLU A 287 -3.60 -29.69 -25.33
CA GLU A 287 -3.54 -29.35 -26.76
C GLU A 287 -2.16 -29.72 -27.33
N PRO A 288 -2.03 -29.95 -28.65
CA PRO A 288 -0.73 -30.21 -29.28
C PRO A 288 0.26 -29.07 -29.04
N SER A 289 1.50 -29.41 -28.70
CA SER A 289 2.57 -28.42 -28.54
C SER A 289 3.12 -27.95 -29.88
N LEU A 290 3.55 -26.69 -29.95
CA LEU A 290 4.32 -26.15 -31.08
C LEU A 290 5.82 -26.48 -30.97
N GLY A 291 6.27 -26.94 -29.80
CA GLY A 291 7.67 -27.32 -29.53
C GLY A 291 7.93 -28.81 -29.76
N LYS A 292 9.22 -29.20 -29.85
CA LYS A 292 9.63 -30.60 -30.04
C LYS A 292 9.75 -31.40 -28.75
N ASP A 293 9.79 -30.72 -27.60
CA ASP A 293 10.17 -31.35 -26.31
C ASP A 293 9.00 -32.08 -25.63
N THR A 294 7.76 -31.71 -25.93
CA THR A 294 6.55 -32.35 -25.40
C THR A 294 5.46 -32.46 -26.46
N ALA A 295 4.73 -33.57 -26.48
CA ALA A 295 3.65 -33.79 -27.45
C ALA A 295 2.42 -32.91 -27.19
N THR A 296 2.11 -32.62 -25.93
CA THR A 296 0.98 -31.80 -25.53
C THR A 296 1.38 -30.73 -24.52
N THR A 297 0.59 -29.68 -24.42
CA THR A 297 0.72 -28.60 -23.44
C THR A 297 -0.65 -28.13 -22.97
N GLY A 298 -0.73 -27.59 -21.77
CA GLY A 298 -1.92 -26.90 -21.23
C GLY A 298 -1.69 -25.40 -21.05
N ILE A 299 -0.74 -24.82 -21.80
CA ILE A 299 -0.32 -23.41 -21.64
C ILE A 299 -1.42 -22.43 -22.04
N ARG A 300 -2.37 -22.84 -22.91
CA ARG A 300 -3.54 -22.03 -23.26
C ARG A 300 -4.64 -22.25 -22.22
N LYS A 301 -4.45 -21.65 -21.05
CA LYS A 301 -5.48 -21.63 -20.01
C LYS A 301 -6.59 -20.65 -20.40
N ARG A 302 -7.83 -20.98 -20.03
CA ARG A 302 -9.02 -20.16 -20.29
C ARG A 302 -9.77 -19.90 -18.98
N PRO A 303 -10.35 -18.71 -18.80
CA PRO A 303 -11.21 -18.42 -17.66
C PRO A 303 -12.33 -19.44 -17.52
N VAL A 304 -12.64 -19.81 -16.28
CA VAL A 304 -13.82 -20.58 -15.91
C VAL A 304 -14.68 -19.75 -14.94
N THR A 305 -15.99 -19.94 -14.99
CA THR A 305 -16.96 -19.24 -14.12
C THR A 305 -17.31 -20.04 -12.87
N GLU A 306 -17.18 -21.36 -12.94
CA GLU A 306 -17.53 -22.26 -11.85
C GLU A 306 -16.39 -22.40 -10.83
N PRO A 307 -16.71 -22.66 -9.55
CA PRO A 307 -15.72 -23.00 -8.54
C PRO A 307 -14.81 -24.16 -8.97
N VAL A 308 -13.50 -24.00 -8.79
CA VAL A 308 -12.51 -25.04 -9.14
C VAL A 308 -11.89 -25.62 -7.89
N ALA A 309 -11.93 -26.95 -7.76
CA ALA A 309 -11.29 -27.63 -6.64
C ALA A 309 -9.76 -27.53 -6.74
N VAL A 310 -9.13 -27.25 -5.60
CA VAL A 310 -7.67 -27.14 -5.44
C VAL A 310 -7.19 -28.13 -4.39
N ARG A 311 -6.16 -28.91 -4.74
CA ARG A 311 -5.57 -29.92 -3.86
C ARG A 311 -4.06 -30.01 -4.05
N ALA A 312 -3.34 -30.52 -3.04
CA ALA A 312 -1.93 -30.82 -3.20
C ALA A 312 -1.75 -31.87 -4.33
N PRO A 313 -0.96 -31.58 -5.38
CA PRO A 313 -0.73 -32.51 -6.47
C PRO A 313 0.22 -33.65 -6.09
N GLY A 314 0.97 -33.53 -4.98
CA GLY A 314 2.03 -34.46 -4.63
C GLY A 314 3.35 -34.17 -5.37
N PRO A 315 4.33 -35.08 -5.28
CA PRO A 315 5.67 -34.85 -5.84
C PRO A 315 5.67 -34.63 -7.35
N LYS A 316 6.52 -33.72 -7.85
CA LYS A 316 6.56 -33.29 -9.27
C LYS A 316 6.55 -34.42 -10.29
N ARG A 317 7.30 -35.51 -10.06
CA ARG A 317 7.48 -36.59 -11.05
C ARG A 317 6.48 -37.73 -10.94
N THR A 318 5.80 -37.88 -9.81
CA THR A 318 4.96 -39.07 -9.51
C THR A 318 3.55 -38.73 -9.06
N GLY A 319 3.28 -37.46 -8.75
CA GLY A 319 1.97 -36.97 -8.35
C GLY A 319 1.05 -36.66 -9.52
N LEU A 320 0.01 -35.88 -9.22
CA LEU A 320 -1.01 -35.39 -10.14
C LEU A 320 -0.55 -34.17 -10.96
N HIS A 321 0.63 -33.64 -10.64
CA HIS A 321 1.30 -32.50 -11.27
C HIS A 321 0.61 -31.14 -11.07
N SER A 322 -0.69 -30.99 -11.37
CA SER A 322 -1.41 -29.72 -11.15
C SER A 322 -2.24 -29.74 -9.87
N GLY A 323 -2.18 -28.66 -9.11
CA GLY A 323 -3.03 -28.47 -7.93
C GLY A 323 -4.46 -28.08 -8.29
N ILE A 324 -4.69 -27.59 -9.52
CA ILE A 324 -6.01 -27.22 -10.04
C ILE A 324 -6.65 -28.43 -10.71
N VAL A 325 -7.80 -28.87 -10.20
CA VAL A 325 -8.52 -30.01 -10.79
C VAL A 325 -8.99 -29.68 -12.20
N GLY A 326 -8.64 -30.55 -13.16
CA GLY A 326 -8.96 -30.38 -14.58
C GLY A 326 -7.90 -29.66 -15.40
N ASP A 327 -6.84 -29.15 -14.76
CA ASP A 327 -5.75 -28.47 -15.45
C ASP A 327 -4.66 -29.43 -15.94
N HIS A 328 -4.24 -29.25 -17.19
CA HIS A 328 -3.22 -30.09 -17.83
C HIS A 328 -1.82 -29.47 -17.77
N ILE A 329 -0.82 -30.30 -17.44
CA ILE A 329 0.61 -29.97 -17.50
C ILE A 329 1.29 -30.96 -18.45
N GLY A 330 1.90 -30.45 -19.52
CA GLY A 330 2.57 -31.26 -20.53
C GLY A 330 3.96 -31.74 -20.14
N ASP A 331 4.84 -30.82 -19.73
CA ASP A 331 6.19 -31.13 -19.26
C ASP A 331 6.20 -31.27 -17.73
N THR A 332 5.99 -32.51 -17.27
CA THR A 332 5.98 -32.85 -15.84
C THR A 332 7.39 -33.06 -15.26
N HIS A 333 8.44 -32.96 -16.08
CA HIS A 333 9.81 -32.99 -15.57
C HIS A 333 10.17 -31.64 -14.92
N HIS A 334 9.77 -30.55 -15.56
CA HIS A 334 10.09 -29.20 -15.09
C HIS A 334 8.93 -28.51 -14.37
N HIS A 335 7.68 -28.83 -14.73
CA HIS A 335 6.49 -28.15 -14.20
C HIS A 335 5.62 -29.01 -13.30
N GLY A 336 4.89 -28.34 -12.40
CA GLY A 336 3.95 -28.96 -11.47
C GLY A 336 4.61 -29.52 -10.22
N GLY A 337 3.87 -30.35 -9.50
CA GLY A 337 4.22 -30.82 -8.17
C GLY A 337 3.87 -29.82 -7.08
N ASP A 338 4.07 -30.23 -5.82
CA ASP A 338 3.60 -29.45 -4.66
C ASP A 338 4.07 -27.99 -4.68
N ASP A 339 5.32 -27.73 -5.08
CA ASP A 339 5.90 -26.38 -5.11
C ASP A 339 5.43 -25.51 -6.27
N GLN A 340 4.73 -26.08 -7.24
CA GLN A 340 4.20 -25.40 -8.43
C GLN A 340 2.73 -25.79 -8.68
N ALA A 341 1.98 -25.97 -7.60
CA ALA A 341 0.62 -26.48 -7.64
C ALA A 341 -0.36 -25.50 -8.32
N VAL A 342 -0.19 -24.20 -8.07
CA VAL A 342 -0.96 -23.11 -8.69
C VAL A 342 -0.01 -22.03 -9.16
N TYR A 343 -0.16 -21.53 -10.39
CA TYR A 343 0.58 -20.37 -10.87
C TYR A 343 -0.30 -19.12 -10.87
N ALA A 344 0.14 -18.06 -10.20
CA ALA A 344 -0.54 -16.77 -10.11
C ALA A 344 0.16 -15.68 -10.93
N TYR A 345 -0.64 -14.79 -11.54
CA TYR A 345 -0.15 -13.62 -12.28
C TYR A 345 -1.06 -12.39 -12.07
N ALA A 346 -0.49 -11.21 -11.91
CA ALA A 346 -1.24 -10.02 -11.49
C ALA A 346 -1.85 -9.27 -12.68
N ALA A 347 -3.08 -8.78 -12.55
CA ALA A 347 -3.71 -7.91 -13.54
C ALA A 347 -2.91 -6.61 -13.76
N GLU A 348 -2.18 -6.18 -12.75
CA GLU A 348 -1.25 -5.06 -12.80
C GLU A 348 -0.09 -5.35 -13.78
N ASP A 349 0.45 -6.58 -13.76
CA ASP A 349 1.46 -7.02 -14.72
C ASP A 349 0.87 -7.17 -16.14
N TYR A 350 -0.40 -7.59 -16.25
CA TYR A 350 -1.13 -7.58 -17.51
C TYR A 350 -1.21 -6.18 -18.12
N ALA A 351 -1.56 -5.16 -17.33
CA ALA A 351 -1.63 -3.78 -17.80
C ALA A 351 -0.26 -3.29 -18.29
N TRP A 352 0.80 -3.58 -17.52
CA TRP A 352 2.17 -3.24 -17.88
C TRP A 352 2.63 -3.85 -19.21
N TRP A 353 2.33 -5.14 -19.43
CA TRP A 353 2.68 -5.84 -20.66
C TRP A 353 1.82 -5.40 -21.84
N SER A 354 0.51 -5.20 -21.65
CA SER A 354 -0.40 -4.77 -22.71
C SER A 354 0.03 -3.42 -23.29
N ALA A 355 0.39 -2.48 -22.42
CA ALA A 355 0.93 -1.18 -22.83
C ALA A 355 2.23 -1.29 -23.66
N ARG A 356 3.13 -2.22 -23.29
CA ARG A 356 4.43 -2.42 -23.98
C ARG A 356 4.32 -3.23 -25.27
N LEU A 357 3.33 -4.11 -25.36
CA LEU A 357 3.08 -4.91 -26.56
C LEU A 357 2.10 -4.23 -27.51
N GLY A 358 1.41 -3.16 -27.07
CA GLY A 358 0.43 -2.44 -27.87
C GLY A 358 -0.80 -3.29 -28.21
N ARG A 359 -1.16 -4.26 -27.35
CA ARG A 359 -2.30 -5.15 -27.55
C ARG A 359 -2.85 -5.65 -26.23
N ASP A 360 -4.14 -5.98 -26.23
CA ASP A 360 -4.79 -6.59 -25.08
C ASP A 360 -4.33 -8.03 -24.88
N LEU A 361 -4.17 -8.40 -23.62
CA LEU A 361 -3.72 -9.72 -23.19
C LEU A 361 -4.83 -10.39 -22.35
N PRO A 362 -5.44 -11.48 -22.83
CA PRO A 362 -6.52 -12.14 -22.10
C PRO A 362 -5.98 -12.94 -20.89
N PRO A 363 -6.77 -13.08 -19.80
CA PRO A 363 -6.43 -13.97 -18.69
C PRO A 363 -6.10 -15.39 -19.18
N GLY A 364 -5.12 -16.02 -18.55
CA GLY A 364 -4.57 -17.33 -18.89
C GLY A 364 -3.46 -17.30 -19.97
N ILE A 365 -3.21 -16.15 -20.62
CA ILE A 365 -2.18 -16.05 -21.68
C ILE A 365 -0.77 -16.32 -21.18
N PHE A 366 -0.47 -15.99 -19.92
CA PHE A 366 0.83 -16.31 -19.32
C PHE A 366 0.89 -17.76 -18.83
N GLY A 367 -0.19 -18.53 -19.00
CA GLY A 367 -0.32 -19.90 -18.53
C GLY A 367 -0.57 -19.99 -17.03
N GLU A 368 -1.02 -18.90 -16.42
CA GLU A 368 -1.38 -18.82 -15.00
C GLU A 368 -2.75 -19.42 -14.74
N ASN A 369 -2.88 -20.10 -13.62
CA ASN A 369 -4.15 -20.62 -13.13
C ASN A 369 -4.98 -19.55 -12.42
N LEU A 370 -4.32 -18.54 -11.86
CA LEU A 370 -4.95 -17.53 -11.02
C LEU A 370 -4.51 -16.15 -11.50
N THR A 371 -5.45 -15.35 -11.99
CA THR A 371 -5.23 -13.93 -12.25
C THR A 371 -5.66 -13.14 -11.01
N THR A 372 -4.74 -12.43 -10.35
CA THR A 372 -5.02 -11.65 -9.13
C THR A 372 -5.17 -10.16 -9.43
N SER A 373 -5.76 -9.39 -8.52
CA SER A 373 -5.64 -7.93 -8.47
C SER A 373 -5.43 -7.44 -7.04
N GLY A 374 -4.77 -6.29 -6.91
CA GLY A 374 -4.48 -5.65 -5.63
C GLY A 374 -3.37 -6.31 -4.83
N LEU A 375 -2.66 -7.29 -5.43
CA LEU A 375 -1.62 -8.08 -4.77
C LEU A 375 -0.30 -7.96 -5.53
N ASP A 376 0.76 -7.55 -4.84
CA ASP A 376 2.13 -7.56 -5.39
C ASP A 376 2.70 -8.97 -5.36
N LEU A 377 2.66 -9.68 -6.49
CA LEU A 377 3.14 -11.07 -6.54
C LEU A 377 4.66 -11.19 -6.54
N VAL A 378 5.37 -10.20 -7.08
CA VAL A 378 6.84 -10.25 -7.17
C VAL A 378 7.50 -9.64 -5.93
N GLY A 379 6.83 -8.70 -5.26
CA GLY A 379 7.17 -8.24 -3.93
C GLY A 379 6.74 -9.17 -2.79
N ALA A 380 5.95 -10.22 -3.08
CA ALA A 380 5.56 -11.22 -2.09
C ALA A 380 6.79 -11.91 -1.49
N VAL A 381 6.77 -12.14 -0.18
CA VAL A 381 7.86 -12.85 0.50
C VAL A 381 7.71 -14.35 0.22
N ILE A 382 8.81 -15.01 -0.14
CA ILE A 382 8.82 -16.47 -0.30
C ILE A 382 8.41 -17.10 1.04
N GLY A 383 7.44 -18.00 1.01
CA GLY A 383 6.84 -18.59 2.21
C GLY A 383 5.63 -17.84 2.77
N GLU A 384 5.27 -16.67 2.23
CA GLU A 384 4.04 -15.94 2.57
C GLU A 384 2.81 -16.82 2.36
N ARG A 385 1.86 -16.78 3.30
CA ARG A 385 0.64 -17.60 3.29
C ARG A 385 -0.57 -16.75 2.97
N TRP A 386 -1.38 -17.23 2.03
CA TRP A 386 -2.56 -16.56 1.53
C TRP A 386 -3.79 -17.44 1.74
N GLU A 387 -4.82 -16.84 2.33
CA GLU A 387 -6.15 -17.45 2.44
C GLU A 387 -7.08 -16.88 1.37
N PHE A 388 -7.86 -17.76 0.77
CA PHE A 388 -8.82 -17.48 -0.29
C PHE A 388 -10.22 -17.83 0.17
N GLY A 389 -11.14 -16.88 -0.01
CA GLY A 389 -12.56 -17.07 0.30
C GLY A 389 -12.76 -17.59 1.73
N SER A 390 -13.31 -18.80 1.86
CA SER A 390 -13.73 -19.39 3.15
C SER A 390 -12.85 -20.52 3.68
N GLY A 391 -11.68 -20.82 3.07
CA GLY A 391 -10.78 -21.80 3.69
C GLY A 391 -9.66 -22.42 2.84
N LEU A 392 -9.50 -22.05 1.57
CA LEU A 392 -8.31 -22.49 0.81
C LEU A 392 -7.10 -21.69 1.28
N ALA A 393 -6.01 -22.37 1.65
CA ALA A 393 -4.76 -21.74 2.04
C ALA A 393 -3.62 -22.18 1.12
N LEU A 394 -2.94 -21.20 0.52
CA LEU A 394 -1.80 -21.39 -0.36
C LEU A 394 -0.56 -20.69 0.19
N GLN A 395 0.63 -21.15 -0.21
CA GLN A 395 1.90 -20.54 0.20
C GLN A 395 2.77 -20.21 -1.01
N VAL A 396 3.31 -19.00 -1.04
CA VAL A 396 4.27 -18.53 -2.06
C VAL A 396 5.55 -19.36 -2.02
N THR A 397 5.98 -19.86 -3.18
CA THR A 397 7.18 -20.70 -3.28
C THR A 397 8.31 -20.02 -4.05
N PHE A 398 8.05 -19.58 -5.29
CA PHE A 398 9.05 -18.95 -6.15
C PHE A 398 8.42 -18.29 -7.37
N GLY A 399 9.23 -17.53 -8.13
CA GLY A 399 8.84 -16.97 -9.42
C GLY A 399 8.83 -17.98 -10.56
N ARG A 400 8.10 -17.68 -11.64
CA ARG A 400 8.14 -18.50 -12.85
C ARG A 400 9.46 -18.34 -13.61
N ILE A 401 10.16 -19.45 -13.81
CA ILE A 401 11.25 -19.54 -14.78
C ILE A 401 10.65 -19.74 -16.19
N PRO A 402 10.86 -18.79 -17.14
CA PRO A 402 10.26 -18.85 -18.48
C PRO A 402 10.88 -19.97 -19.35
N CYS A 403 10.05 -20.69 -20.12
CA CYS A 403 10.47 -21.83 -20.97
C CYS A 403 10.10 -21.66 -22.46
N VAL A 404 10.50 -22.60 -23.31
CA VAL A 404 10.25 -22.56 -24.76
C VAL A 404 8.76 -22.65 -25.12
N THR A 405 7.96 -23.41 -24.36
CA THR A 405 6.50 -23.46 -24.54
C THR A 405 5.88 -22.07 -24.34
N PHE A 406 6.40 -21.31 -23.38
CA PHE A 406 5.97 -19.93 -23.12
C PHE A 406 6.43 -18.96 -24.22
N GLN A 407 7.67 -19.10 -24.70
CA GLN A 407 8.19 -18.37 -25.86
C GLN A 407 7.27 -18.50 -27.07
N ASN A 408 6.89 -19.74 -27.40
CA ASN A 408 6.02 -20.03 -28.54
C ASN A 408 4.61 -19.50 -28.33
N ARG A 409 4.07 -19.60 -27.10
CA ARG A 409 2.72 -19.11 -26.77
C ARG A 409 2.58 -17.60 -26.97
N MET A 410 3.59 -16.84 -26.56
CA MET A 410 3.53 -15.38 -26.64
C MET A 410 3.76 -14.87 -28.05
N GLY A 411 4.54 -15.59 -28.86
CA GLY A 411 4.82 -15.21 -30.26
C GLY A 411 5.69 -13.95 -30.39
N GLU A 412 6.33 -13.53 -29.30
CA GLU A 412 7.11 -12.30 -29.24
C GLU A 412 8.62 -12.58 -29.42
N PRO A 413 9.38 -11.79 -30.19
CA PRO A 413 10.82 -12.00 -30.34
C PRO A 413 11.56 -11.95 -28.99
N ARG A 414 12.38 -12.97 -28.72
CA ARG A 414 13.19 -13.10 -27.49
C ARG A 414 12.39 -12.95 -26.20
N TRP A 415 11.14 -13.42 -26.21
CA TRP A 415 10.20 -13.32 -25.11
C TRP A 415 10.79 -13.82 -23.77
N VAL A 416 11.42 -14.99 -23.75
CA VAL A 416 12.01 -15.56 -22.51
C VAL A 416 12.98 -14.57 -21.86
N LYS A 417 13.86 -13.97 -22.68
CA LYS A 417 14.82 -12.95 -22.21
C LYS A 417 14.11 -11.68 -21.74
N ARG A 418 13.15 -11.17 -22.50
CA ARG A 418 12.37 -9.97 -22.15
C ARG A 418 11.60 -10.15 -20.85
N PHE A 419 10.99 -11.32 -20.66
CA PHE A 419 10.24 -11.68 -19.46
C PHE A 419 11.14 -11.78 -18.24
N ALA A 420 12.27 -12.49 -18.35
CA ALA A 420 13.25 -12.59 -17.27
C ALA A 420 13.80 -11.20 -16.88
N GLN A 421 14.17 -10.37 -17.86
CA GLN A 421 14.66 -9.01 -17.63
C GLN A 421 13.63 -8.09 -16.98
N ALA A 422 12.34 -8.28 -17.26
CA ALA A 422 11.29 -7.49 -16.64
C ALA A 422 11.08 -7.85 -15.15
N ASN A 423 11.53 -9.04 -14.72
CA ASN A 423 11.35 -9.59 -13.36
C ASN A 423 9.91 -9.47 -12.84
N ARG A 424 8.93 -9.60 -13.74
CA ARG A 424 7.48 -9.65 -13.47
C ARG A 424 6.99 -11.08 -13.63
N THR A 425 7.50 -11.96 -12.78
CA THR A 425 7.42 -13.42 -13.00
C THR A 425 6.11 -14.05 -12.55
N GLY A 426 5.23 -13.28 -11.90
CA GLY A 426 4.20 -13.85 -11.04
C GLY A 426 4.80 -14.72 -9.93
N ALA A 427 3.96 -15.54 -9.31
CA ALA A 427 4.36 -16.43 -8.22
C ALA A 427 3.73 -17.82 -8.37
N TYR A 428 4.51 -18.87 -8.11
CA TYR A 428 3.99 -20.19 -7.84
C TYR A 428 3.56 -20.32 -6.39
N LEU A 429 2.52 -21.12 -6.18
CA LEU A 429 1.91 -21.36 -4.89
C LEU A 429 1.80 -22.87 -4.65
N ARG A 430 2.13 -23.30 -3.43
CA ARG A 430 1.85 -24.65 -2.92
C ARG A 430 0.58 -24.68 -2.09
N VAL A 431 -0.09 -25.83 -2.03
CA VAL A 431 -1.33 -25.99 -1.26
C VAL A 431 -1.01 -26.34 0.18
N LEU A 432 -1.45 -25.52 1.14
CA LEU A 432 -1.38 -25.80 2.57
C LEU A 432 -2.68 -26.45 3.07
N VAL A 433 -3.81 -25.87 2.69
CA VAL A 433 -5.15 -26.37 3.00
C VAL A 433 -5.93 -26.49 1.69
N PRO A 434 -6.41 -27.67 1.30
CA PRO A 434 -7.19 -27.84 0.07
C PRO A 434 -8.55 -27.15 0.18
N GLY A 435 -9.14 -26.80 -0.97
CA GLY A 435 -10.40 -26.05 -1.00
C GLY A 435 -10.89 -25.78 -2.41
N GLN A 436 -11.60 -24.68 -2.60
CA GLN A 436 -12.04 -24.21 -3.91
C GLN A 436 -11.53 -22.80 -4.18
N LEU A 437 -11.22 -22.52 -5.44
CA LEU A 437 -11.06 -21.16 -5.95
C LEU A 437 -12.32 -20.77 -6.70
N VAL A 438 -12.89 -19.63 -6.33
CA VAL A 438 -14.02 -19.00 -7.03
C VAL A 438 -13.54 -17.67 -7.60
N PRO A 439 -13.84 -17.35 -8.88
CA PRO A 439 -13.61 -16.01 -9.40
C PRO A 439 -14.29 -14.95 -8.50
N GLY A 440 -13.54 -13.95 -8.08
CA GLY A 440 -13.94 -12.91 -7.14
C GLY A 440 -13.58 -13.19 -5.68
N ASP A 441 -13.05 -14.36 -5.34
CA ASP A 441 -12.61 -14.66 -3.96
C ASP A 441 -11.63 -13.60 -3.46
N THR A 442 -11.86 -13.12 -2.24
CA THR A 442 -10.92 -12.25 -1.54
C THR A 442 -9.66 -13.03 -1.18
N ILE A 443 -8.51 -12.38 -1.28
CA ILE A 443 -7.21 -12.91 -0.89
C ILE A 443 -6.72 -12.15 0.33
N THR A 444 -6.47 -12.88 1.41
CA THR A 444 -5.91 -12.33 2.64
C THR A 444 -4.51 -12.88 2.86
N VAL A 445 -3.54 -12.01 3.07
CA VAL A 445 -2.22 -12.42 3.53
C VAL A 445 -2.27 -12.67 5.03
N THR A 446 -2.11 -13.92 5.45
CA THR A 446 -2.25 -14.32 6.86
C THR A 446 -0.93 -14.44 7.60
N ASP A 447 0.17 -14.67 6.89
CA ASP A 447 1.49 -14.85 7.47
C ASP A 447 2.57 -14.40 6.49
N ARG A 448 3.58 -13.68 7.00
CA ARG A 448 4.74 -13.20 6.23
C ARG A 448 6.01 -13.59 6.99
N PRO A 449 6.87 -14.45 6.40
CA PRO A 449 8.15 -14.79 7.02
C PRO A 449 9.05 -13.57 7.25
N GLY A 450 9.74 -13.56 8.39
CA GLY A 450 10.61 -12.44 8.80
C GLY A 450 11.88 -12.25 7.98
N HIS A 451 12.28 -13.23 7.15
CA HIS A 451 13.50 -13.13 6.34
C HIS A 451 13.36 -12.14 5.17
N GLY A 452 12.13 -11.75 4.78
CA GLY A 452 11.87 -10.68 3.80
C GLY A 452 12.38 -10.94 2.37
N LEU A 453 12.74 -12.19 2.03
CA LEU A 453 13.23 -12.54 0.69
C LEU A 453 12.04 -12.56 -0.27
N THR A 454 11.99 -11.59 -1.18
CA THR A 454 10.87 -11.48 -2.14
C THR A 454 11.04 -12.42 -3.32
N VAL A 455 9.94 -12.69 -4.03
CA VAL A 455 9.96 -13.47 -5.29
C VAL A 455 10.89 -12.82 -6.33
N ALA A 456 10.85 -11.50 -6.49
CA ALA A 456 11.71 -10.75 -7.40
C ALA A 456 13.19 -10.87 -7.03
N GLU A 457 13.54 -10.70 -5.75
CA GLU A 457 14.92 -10.83 -5.26
C GLU A 457 15.40 -12.28 -5.45
N GLY A 458 14.58 -13.26 -5.07
CA GLY A 458 14.90 -14.67 -5.21
C GLY A 458 15.15 -15.08 -6.66
N PHE A 459 14.30 -14.62 -7.58
CA PHE A 459 14.42 -14.89 -9.01
C PHE A 459 15.70 -14.30 -9.61
N ASP A 460 16.01 -13.03 -9.29
CA ASP A 460 17.20 -12.34 -9.76
C ASP A 460 18.49 -13.03 -9.28
N ILE A 461 18.58 -13.32 -7.97
CA ILE A 461 19.73 -14.03 -7.40
C ILE A 461 19.91 -15.39 -8.07
N TYR A 462 18.83 -16.18 -8.18
CA TYR A 462 18.91 -17.54 -8.70
C TYR A 462 19.38 -17.64 -10.15
N LEU A 463 19.00 -16.67 -10.99
CA LEU A 463 19.32 -16.67 -12.42
C LEU A 463 20.56 -15.86 -12.78
N HIS A 464 20.92 -14.85 -11.99
CA HIS A 464 21.87 -13.82 -12.41
C HIS A 464 23.00 -13.54 -11.43
N ASP A 465 22.85 -13.87 -10.13
CA ASP A 465 23.84 -13.49 -9.12
C ASP A 465 24.25 -14.65 -8.20
N VAL A 466 25.22 -15.43 -8.68
CA VAL A 466 25.82 -16.55 -7.93
C VAL A 466 26.40 -16.09 -6.58
N SER A 467 26.91 -14.85 -6.48
CA SER A 467 27.55 -14.36 -5.26
C SER A 467 26.57 -14.18 -4.10
N ARG A 468 25.27 -14.02 -4.41
CA ARG A 468 24.19 -13.86 -3.44
C ARG A 468 23.42 -15.14 -3.16
N LEU A 469 23.80 -16.29 -3.73
CA LEU A 469 23.12 -17.57 -3.47
C LEU A 469 22.93 -17.92 -1.98
N PRO A 470 23.85 -17.61 -1.05
CA PRO A 470 23.63 -17.88 0.38
C PRO A 470 22.37 -17.21 0.95
N ARG A 471 21.98 -16.04 0.41
CA ARG A 471 20.75 -15.33 0.80
C ARG A 471 19.50 -16.16 0.54
N LEU A 472 19.49 -17.01 -0.49
CA LEU A 472 18.36 -17.89 -0.78
C LEU A 472 18.17 -18.97 0.30
N LEU A 473 19.25 -19.39 0.98
CA LEU A 473 19.18 -20.42 2.02
C LEU A 473 18.50 -19.92 3.31
N GLU A 474 18.28 -18.61 3.45
CA GLU A 474 17.52 -18.02 4.56
C GLU A 474 16.00 -18.24 4.45
N ALA A 475 15.52 -18.66 3.27
CA ALA A 475 14.12 -19.00 3.01
C ALA A 475 13.95 -20.53 2.87
N PRO A 476 13.76 -21.27 3.97
CA PRO A 476 13.57 -22.72 3.93
C PRO A 476 12.30 -23.15 3.16
N GLU A 477 11.38 -22.22 2.92
CA GLU A 477 10.15 -22.42 2.16
C GLU A 477 10.39 -22.49 0.65
N LEU A 478 11.59 -22.23 0.15
CA LEU A 478 11.95 -22.49 -1.25
C LEU A 478 11.72 -23.98 -1.62
N PRO A 479 11.51 -24.29 -2.92
CA PRO A 479 11.38 -25.67 -3.36
C PRO A 479 12.59 -26.53 -2.91
N PRO A 480 12.40 -27.71 -2.31
CA PRO A 480 13.51 -28.51 -1.79
C PRO A 480 14.57 -28.87 -2.84
N SER A 481 14.15 -29.12 -4.09
CA SER A 481 15.08 -29.37 -5.20
C SER A 481 15.95 -28.16 -5.52
N MET A 482 15.38 -26.95 -5.40
CA MET A 482 16.11 -25.70 -5.60
C MET A 482 17.12 -25.48 -4.47
N LEU A 483 16.73 -25.71 -3.22
CA LEU A 483 17.65 -25.64 -2.09
C LEU A 483 18.81 -26.64 -2.21
N ALA A 484 18.55 -27.86 -2.70
CA ALA A 484 19.60 -28.84 -2.96
C ALA A 484 20.58 -28.37 -4.05
N GLU A 485 20.05 -27.85 -5.16
CA GLU A 485 20.85 -27.29 -6.26
C GLU A 485 21.68 -26.08 -5.81
N ILE A 486 21.11 -25.19 -4.98
CA ILE A 486 21.83 -24.04 -4.43
C ILE A 486 23.00 -24.50 -3.55
N ARG A 487 22.80 -25.51 -2.69
CA ARG A 487 23.87 -26.08 -1.88
C ARG A 487 24.97 -26.68 -2.74
N GLU A 488 24.60 -27.46 -3.77
CA GLU A 488 25.59 -28.01 -4.71
C GLU A 488 26.42 -26.92 -5.41
N ARG A 489 25.80 -25.81 -5.80
CA ARG A 489 26.49 -24.66 -6.42
C ARG A 489 27.43 -23.93 -5.45
N LEU A 490 27.21 -24.00 -4.14
CA LEU A 490 28.01 -23.33 -3.12
C LEU A 490 29.21 -24.17 -2.63
N GLY A 491 29.23 -25.48 -2.95
CA GLY A 491 30.19 -26.44 -2.40
C GLY A 491 29.83 -26.86 -0.98
#